data_AF-A0A524H2R4-F1
#
_entry.id   AF-A0A524H2R4-F1
#
_cell.length_a   1.000
_cell.length_b   1.000
_cell.length_c   1.000
_cell.angle_alpha   90.00
_cell.angle_beta   90.00
_cell.angle_gamma   90.00
#
_symmetry.space_group_name_H-M   'P 1'
#
loop_
_entity.id
_entity.type
_entity.pdbx_description
1 polymer ?
#
loop_
_entity_poly.entity_id
_entity_poly.type
_entity_poly.pdbx_seq_one_letter_code
_entity_poly.pdbx_strand_id
1 'polypeptide(L)'
;LYLVPLPEMAGSALIAATAAERIPLFGGGGGGGVIAGVVMISTFSALLGSMMTGPRVFFAMADRGLFFTAIARVSPRYKSPSVAILLATTLGVVYVLLNDFQQLAEKFILGIWPFYALAVGAVFVLRKKQPDLVRPYRTWGYPVVPLLFMGASVGIILNALWTDPINTGITFGIILVGVPVYFVWRAMTRGTGNADR
;
A
#
# COMPACT_ATOMS: atom_id res chain seq x y z
N LEU A 1 -8.42 -26.21 -16.31
CA LEU A 1 -9.78 -26.68 -15.95
C LEU A 1 -9.86 -28.18 -15.63
N TYR A 2 -8.81 -28.99 -15.89
CA TYR A 2 -8.87 -30.46 -15.73
C TYR A 2 -8.28 -31.01 -14.41
N LEU A 3 -7.80 -30.15 -13.50
CA LEU A 3 -7.08 -30.58 -12.28
C LEU A 3 -7.82 -30.28 -10.96
N VAL A 4 -8.73 -29.29 -10.96
CA VAL A 4 -9.53 -28.93 -9.78
C VAL A 4 -10.98 -28.68 -10.22
N PRO A 5 -11.97 -29.47 -9.77
CA PRO A 5 -13.39 -29.23 -10.01
C PRO A 5 -13.81 -27.86 -9.47
N LEU A 6 -14.66 -27.13 -10.20
CA LEU A 6 -15.22 -25.82 -9.78
C LEU A 6 -15.80 -25.80 -8.34
N PRO A 7 -16.42 -26.87 -7.81
CA PRO A 7 -16.87 -26.92 -6.42
C PRO A 7 -15.72 -26.89 -5.39
N GLU A 8 -14.55 -27.46 -5.69
CA GLU A 8 -13.39 -27.48 -4.79
C GLU A 8 -12.58 -26.16 -4.86
N MET A 9 -12.62 -25.45 -5.99
CA MET A 9 -12.01 -24.13 -6.14
C MET A 9 -12.66 -23.08 -5.23
N ALA A 10 -13.96 -23.23 -4.93
CA ALA A 10 -14.69 -22.29 -4.08
C ALA A 10 -14.40 -22.45 -2.57
N GLY A 11 -13.86 -23.60 -2.14
CA GLY A 11 -13.64 -23.93 -0.72
C GLY A 11 -12.18 -23.97 -0.27
N SER A 12 -11.20 -23.95 -1.17
CA SER A 12 -9.77 -24.05 -0.83
C SER A 12 -9.08 -22.68 -0.88
N ALA A 13 -8.58 -22.21 0.26
CA ALA A 13 -7.71 -21.02 0.31
C ALA A 13 -6.35 -21.22 -0.40
N LEU A 14 -6.01 -22.46 -0.79
CA LEU A 14 -4.72 -22.87 -1.34
C LEU A 14 -4.86 -23.58 -2.68
N ILE A 15 -5.71 -23.05 -3.58
CA ILE A 15 -6.02 -23.63 -4.91
C ILE A 15 -4.75 -24.01 -5.69
N ALA A 16 -3.69 -23.21 -5.59
CA ALA A 16 -2.40 -23.48 -6.25
C ALA A 16 -1.69 -24.73 -5.69
N ALA A 17 -1.68 -24.93 -4.37
CA ALA A 17 -1.08 -26.10 -3.73
C ALA A 17 -1.92 -27.36 -3.99
N THR A 18 -3.24 -27.25 -3.89
CA THR A 18 -4.17 -28.36 -4.18
C THR A 18 -4.11 -28.79 -5.66
N ALA A 19 -3.92 -27.84 -6.58
CA ALA A 19 -3.70 -28.14 -7.98
C ALA A 19 -2.35 -28.83 -8.22
N ALA A 20 -1.29 -28.45 -7.51
CA ALA A 20 0.04 -29.05 -7.65
C ALA A 20 0.17 -30.46 -7.10
N GLU A 21 -0.52 -30.79 -6.00
CA GLU A 21 -0.57 -32.16 -5.49
C GLU A 21 -1.18 -33.14 -6.50
N ARG A 22 -2.04 -32.64 -7.40
CA ARG A 22 -2.68 -33.43 -8.46
C ARG A 22 -1.90 -33.42 -9.78
N ILE A 23 -0.77 -32.70 -9.89
CA ILE A 23 0.08 -32.72 -11.09
C ILE A 23 1.01 -33.95 -11.00
N PRO A 24 0.90 -34.93 -11.91
CA PRO A 24 1.69 -36.17 -11.88
C PRO A 24 3.19 -35.95 -12.09
N LEU A 25 3.62 -34.75 -12.52
CA LEU A 25 5.03 -34.39 -12.72
C LEU A 25 5.83 -34.30 -11.41
N PHE A 26 5.17 -34.05 -10.26
CA PHE A 26 5.85 -33.86 -8.97
C PHE A 26 5.90 -35.09 -8.05
N GLY A 27 5.37 -36.24 -8.50
CA GLY A 27 5.36 -37.49 -7.73
C GLY A 27 4.46 -37.41 -6.48
N GLY A 28 3.67 -38.44 -6.23
CA GLY A 28 2.67 -38.46 -5.16
C GLY A 28 3.19 -37.90 -3.82
N GLY A 29 2.58 -36.81 -3.36
CA GLY A 29 2.80 -36.21 -2.02
C GLY A 29 3.80 -35.07 -1.92
N GLY A 30 4.62 -34.77 -2.95
CA GLY A 30 5.68 -33.75 -2.88
C GLY A 30 5.36 -32.37 -3.48
N GLY A 31 4.36 -32.29 -4.37
CA GLY A 31 4.09 -31.09 -5.18
C GLY A 31 3.68 -29.86 -4.36
N GLY A 32 2.91 -30.05 -3.29
CA GLY A 32 2.50 -28.95 -2.40
C GLY A 32 3.68 -28.26 -1.72
N GLY A 33 4.69 -29.04 -1.29
CA GLY A 33 5.90 -28.50 -0.64
C GLY A 33 6.76 -27.66 -1.58
N VAL A 34 6.88 -28.07 -2.85
CA VAL A 34 7.62 -27.30 -3.86
C VAL A 34 6.94 -25.97 -4.14
N ILE A 35 5.61 -25.97 -4.33
CA ILE A 35 4.85 -24.73 -4.53
C ILE A 35 4.94 -23.82 -3.32
N ALA A 36 4.80 -24.36 -2.10
CA ALA A 36 4.98 -23.58 -0.88
C ALA A 36 6.37 -22.94 -0.82
N GLY A 37 7.43 -23.69 -1.19
CA GLY A 37 8.80 -23.18 -1.29
C GLY A 37 8.93 -22.01 -2.26
N VAL A 38 8.39 -22.15 -3.47
CA VAL A 38 8.41 -21.10 -4.50
C VAL A 38 7.65 -19.85 -4.03
N VAL A 39 6.47 -20.03 -3.45
CA VAL A 39 5.66 -18.92 -2.92
C VAL A 39 6.39 -18.21 -1.79
N MET A 40 7.03 -18.94 -0.87
CA MET A 40 7.84 -18.35 0.21
C MET A 40 9.01 -17.52 -0.32
N ILE A 41 9.73 -18.00 -1.33
CA ILE A 41 10.84 -17.25 -1.93
C ILE A 41 10.31 -15.98 -2.61
N SER A 42 9.17 -16.07 -3.31
CA SER A 42 8.54 -14.93 -3.98
C SER A 42 8.05 -13.87 -2.99
N THR A 43 7.36 -14.26 -1.93
CA THR A 43 6.86 -13.33 -0.91
C THR A 43 7.99 -12.70 -0.13
N PHE A 44 9.04 -13.46 0.21
CA PHE A 44 10.24 -12.94 0.85
C PHE A 44 10.94 -11.89 -0.03
N SER A 45 11.05 -12.15 -1.33
CA SER A 45 11.63 -11.20 -2.28
C SER A 45 10.81 -9.90 -2.37
N ALA A 46 9.48 -10.00 -2.43
CA ALA A 46 8.60 -8.83 -2.41
C ALA A 46 8.69 -8.03 -1.11
N LEU A 47 8.86 -8.70 0.03
CA LEU A 47 9.04 -8.07 1.34
C LEU A 47 10.35 -7.26 1.38
N LEU A 48 11.46 -7.82 0.88
CA LEU A 48 12.73 -7.10 0.80
C LEU A 48 12.61 -5.83 -0.06
N GLY A 49 11.94 -5.91 -1.21
CA GLY A 49 11.69 -4.74 -2.07
C GLY A 49 10.84 -3.67 -1.37
N SER A 50 9.85 -4.10 -0.59
CA SER A 50 9.00 -3.20 0.21
C SER A 50 9.78 -2.54 1.35
N MET A 51 10.70 -3.25 2.01
CA MET A 51 11.58 -2.69 3.04
C MET A 51 12.59 -1.68 2.49
N MET A 52 12.97 -1.75 1.20
CA MET A 52 13.86 -0.76 0.58
C MET A 52 13.16 0.55 0.22
N THR A 53 11.84 0.51 -0.01
CA THR A 53 11.06 1.65 -0.51
C THR A 53 10.21 2.29 0.58
N GLY A 54 9.54 1.50 1.44
CA GLY A 54 8.64 1.97 2.48
C GLY A 54 9.26 3.02 3.43
N PRO A 55 10.44 2.76 4.03
CA PRO A 55 11.10 3.70 4.94
C PRO A 55 11.46 5.05 4.31
N ARG A 56 11.57 5.13 2.97
CA ARG A 56 11.86 6.39 2.27
C ARG A 56 10.74 7.40 2.40
N VAL A 57 9.49 6.95 2.58
CA VAL A 57 8.34 7.82 2.82
C VAL A 57 8.49 8.52 4.17
N PHE A 58 8.75 7.76 5.25
CA PHE A 58 8.98 8.33 6.59
C PHE A 58 10.21 9.24 6.63
N PHE A 59 11.29 8.85 5.95
CA PHE A 59 12.47 9.67 5.82
C PHE A 59 12.17 11.01 5.10
N ALA A 60 11.51 10.97 3.94
CA ALA A 60 11.17 12.18 3.19
C ALA A 60 10.17 13.09 3.93
N MET A 61 9.26 12.51 4.73
CA MET A 61 8.38 13.27 5.62
C MET A 61 9.16 13.97 6.73
N ALA A 62 10.09 13.27 7.37
CA ALA A 62 10.93 13.82 8.43
C ALA A 62 11.92 14.88 7.90
N ASP A 63 12.50 14.67 6.73
CA ASP A 63 13.40 15.63 6.04
C ASP A 63 12.67 16.94 5.70
N ARG A 64 11.39 16.86 5.32
CA ARG A 64 10.53 18.03 5.10
C ARG A 64 9.97 18.67 6.38
N GLY A 65 10.41 18.20 7.56
CA GLY A 65 9.93 18.69 8.85
C GLY A 65 8.47 18.34 9.16
N LEU A 66 7.86 17.41 8.40
CA LEU A 66 6.47 16.95 8.59
C LEU A 66 6.37 15.77 9.56
N PHE A 67 7.50 15.36 10.13
CA PHE A 67 7.60 14.30 11.14
C PHE A 67 8.81 14.55 12.05
N PHE A 68 8.99 13.74 13.09
CA PHE A 68 10.11 13.91 14.04
C PHE A 68 11.46 13.87 13.30
N THR A 69 12.28 14.92 13.44
CA THR A 69 13.59 15.05 12.79
C THR A 69 14.56 13.91 13.15
N ALA A 70 14.36 13.26 14.30
CA ALA A 70 15.11 12.07 14.71
C ALA A 70 14.98 10.90 13.71
N ILE A 71 13.87 10.83 12.96
CA ILE A 71 13.59 9.79 11.97
C ILE A 71 14.30 10.08 10.64
N ALA A 72 14.66 11.34 10.39
CA ALA A 72 15.52 11.75 9.28
C ALA A 72 17.01 11.41 9.54
N ARG A 73 17.37 10.82 10.70
CA ARG A 73 18.77 10.42 10.94
C ARG A 73 19.18 9.29 10.00
N VAL A 74 20.15 9.61 9.15
CA VAL A 74 20.81 8.66 8.26
C VAL A 74 22.05 8.10 8.95
N SER A 75 22.27 6.79 8.86
CA SER A 75 23.49 6.16 9.37
C SER A 75 24.72 6.70 8.62
N PRO A 76 25.77 7.21 9.31
CA PRO A 76 26.96 7.78 8.66
C PRO A 76 27.73 6.76 7.81
N ARG A 77 27.67 5.47 8.17
CA ARG A 77 28.44 4.39 7.52
C ARG A 77 27.71 3.79 6.32
N TYR A 78 26.41 3.56 6.44
CA TYR A 78 25.63 2.83 5.43
C TYR A 78 24.74 3.72 4.57
N LYS A 79 24.68 5.03 4.87
CA LYS A 79 23.80 6.01 4.21
C LYS A 79 22.33 5.59 4.14
N SER A 80 21.91 4.69 5.05
CA SER A 80 20.55 4.16 5.15
C SER A 80 19.80 4.86 6.28
N PRO A 81 18.49 5.15 6.13
CA PRO A 81 17.67 5.72 7.19
C PRO A 81 17.28 4.63 8.21
N SER A 82 18.25 4.21 9.04
CA SER A 82 18.10 3.07 9.96
C SER A 82 16.94 3.25 10.95
N VAL A 83 16.72 4.48 11.42
CA VAL A 83 15.61 4.81 12.34
C VAL A 83 14.25 4.66 11.66
N ALA A 84 14.13 5.12 10.40
CA ALA A 84 12.91 4.96 9.62
C ALA A 84 12.61 3.48 9.29
N ILE A 85 13.66 2.69 9.03
CA ILE A 85 13.52 1.24 8.80
C ILE A 85 12.99 0.55 10.07
N LEU A 86 13.59 0.86 11.23
CA LEU A 86 13.17 0.27 12.50
C LEU A 86 11.73 0.65 12.83
N LEU A 87 11.35 1.92 12.68
CA LEU A 87 9.98 2.37 12.90
C LEU A 87 8.99 1.65 11.97
N ALA A 88 9.27 1.61 10.66
CA ALA A 88 8.40 0.93 9.69
C ALA A 88 8.26 -0.56 10.01
N THR A 89 9.34 -1.21 10.46
CA THR A 89 9.36 -2.63 10.83
C THR A 89 8.55 -2.87 12.10
N THR A 90 8.75 -2.06 13.14
CA THR A 90 7.99 -2.16 14.40
C THR A 90 6.50 -1.95 14.17
N LEU A 91 6.11 -0.92 13.42
CA LEU A 91 4.71 -0.67 13.06
C LEU A 91 4.13 -1.83 12.25
N GLY A 92 4.88 -2.36 11.28
CA GLY A 92 4.47 -3.51 10.49
C GLY A 92 4.25 -4.77 11.33
N VAL A 93 5.18 -5.10 12.23
CA VAL A 93 5.07 -6.27 13.12
C VAL A 93 3.87 -6.13 14.05
N VAL A 94 3.68 -4.96 14.68
CA VAL A 94 2.51 -4.71 15.53
C VAL A 94 1.22 -4.85 14.72
N TYR A 95 1.19 -4.32 13.50
CA TYR A 95 0.01 -4.40 12.64
C TYR A 95 -0.34 -5.83 12.23
N VAL A 96 0.67 -6.67 11.92
CA VAL A 96 0.50 -8.09 11.60
C VAL A 96 0.03 -8.88 12.83
N LEU A 97 0.52 -8.57 14.03
CA LEU A 97 0.11 -9.28 15.25
C LEU A 97 -1.35 -8.99 15.66
N LEU A 98 -1.89 -7.84 15.26
CA LEU A 98 -3.24 -7.40 15.63
C LEU A 98 -4.33 -7.80 14.64
N ASN A 99 -3.95 -8.30 13.45
CA ASN A 99 -4.90 -8.53 12.36
C ASN A 99 -4.59 -9.85 11.65
N ASP A 100 -5.62 -10.56 11.21
CA ASP A 100 -5.48 -11.73 10.33
C ASP A 100 -5.28 -11.32 8.86
N PHE A 101 -4.80 -12.26 8.04
CA PHE A 101 -4.42 -12.00 6.65
C PHE A 101 -5.52 -11.34 5.82
N GLN A 102 -6.77 -11.79 5.96
CA GLN A 102 -7.89 -11.23 5.22
C GLN A 102 -8.14 -9.76 5.62
N GLN A 103 -8.17 -9.48 6.92
CA GLN A 103 -8.29 -8.10 7.42
C GLN A 103 -7.14 -7.20 6.95
N LEU A 104 -5.89 -7.70 6.93
CA LEU A 104 -4.76 -6.91 6.40
C LEU A 104 -4.96 -6.55 4.93
N ALA A 105 -5.36 -7.53 4.11
CA ALA A 105 -5.53 -7.34 2.67
C ALA A 105 -6.66 -6.34 2.38
N GLU A 106 -7.79 -6.47 3.06
CA GLU A 106 -8.92 -5.55 2.96
C GLU A 106 -8.52 -4.14 3.39
N LYS A 107 -7.93 -3.98 4.58
CA LYS A 107 -7.51 -2.67 5.09
C LYS A 107 -6.46 -1.99 4.20
N PHE A 108 -5.55 -2.77 3.61
CA PHE A 108 -4.56 -2.26 2.65
C PHE A 108 -5.22 -1.71 1.38
N ILE A 109 -6.14 -2.46 0.78
CA ILE A 109 -6.91 -2.05 -0.40
C ILE A 109 -7.70 -0.78 -0.05
N LEU A 110 -8.48 -0.79 1.03
CA LEU A 110 -9.26 0.37 1.43
C LEU A 110 -8.41 1.59 1.76
N GLY A 111 -7.19 1.38 2.27
CA GLY A 111 -6.25 2.45 2.57
C GLY A 111 -5.70 3.15 1.34
N ILE A 112 -5.33 2.42 0.29
CA ILE A 112 -4.62 2.98 -0.86
C ILE A 112 -5.53 3.50 -1.98
N TRP A 113 -6.70 2.88 -2.17
CA TRP A 113 -7.62 3.21 -3.25
C TRP A 113 -8.14 4.66 -3.24
N PRO A 114 -8.43 5.29 -2.08
CA PRO A 114 -8.76 6.72 -2.04
C PRO A 114 -7.63 7.59 -2.58
N PHE A 115 -6.37 7.26 -2.29
CA PHE A 115 -5.21 8.01 -2.81
C PHE A 115 -5.04 7.80 -4.31
N TYR A 116 -5.34 6.63 -4.85
CA TYR A 116 -5.38 6.42 -6.30
C TYR A 116 -6.50 7.22 -6.98
N ALA A 117 -7.70 7.27 -6.39
CA ALA A 117 -8.77 8.11 -6.87
C ALA A 117 -8.35 9.60 -6.86
N LEU A 118 -7.77 10.08 -5.77
CA LEU A 118 -7.24 11.45 -5.67
C LEU A 118 -6.13 11.73 -6.68
N ALA A 119 -5.20 10.80 -6.90
CA ALA A 119 -4.12 10.94 -7.86
C ALA A 119 -4.66 11.06 -9.30
N VAL A 120 -5.65 10.24 -9.66
CA VAL A 120 -6.32 10.35 -10.96
C VAL A 120 -7.13 11.64 -11.07
N GLY A 121 -7.80 12.05 -10.00
CA GLY A 121 -8.50 13.33 -9.92
C GLY A 121 -7.56 14.53 -10.13
N ALA A 122 -6.35 14.44 -9.56
CA ALA A 122 -5.31 15.44 -9.74
C ALA A 122 -4.90 15.60 -11.21
N VAL A 123 -4.97 14.54 -12.04
CA VAL A 123 -4.71 14.65 -13.48
C VAL A 123 -5.73 15.58 -14.15
N PHE A 124 -7.01 15.47 -13.81
CA PHE A 124 -8.05 16.35 -14.35
C PHE A 124 -7.87 17.79 -13.86
N VAL A 125 -7.59 17.97 -12.57
CA VAL A 125 -7.36 19.29 -11.97
C VAL A 125 -6.13 19.97 -12.58
N LEU A 126 -5.01 19.24 -12.72
CA LEU A 126 -3.76 19.76 -13.28
C LEU A 126 -3.93 20.16 -14.74
N ARG A 127 -4.74 19.40 -15.50
CA ARG A 127 -5.06 19.75 -16.89
C ARG A 127 -5.83 21.05 -17.02
N LYS A 128 -6.68 21.39 -16.04
CA LYS A 128 -7.45 22.64 -15.99
C LYS A 128 -6.64 23.81 -15.43
N LYS A 129 -5.82 23.58 -14.39
CA LYS A 129 -5.03 24.64 -13.74
C LYS A 129 -3.77 25.03 -14.48
N GLN A 130 -3.13 24.08 -15.16
CA GLN A 130 -1.84 24.29 -15.87
C GLN A 130 -1.92 23.68 -17.27
N PRO A 131 -2.69 24.31 -18.18
CA PRO A 131 -2.88 23.81 -19.54
C PRO A 131 -1.58 23.81 -20.36
N ASP A 132 -0.71 24.81 -20.15
CA ASP A 132 0.46 25.09 -21.00
C ASP A 132 1.73 24.31 -20.63
N LEU A 133 1.66 23.44 -19.60
CA LEU A 133 2.79 22.60 -19.25
C LEU A 133 3.13 21.64 -20.40
N VAL A 134 4.42 21.54 -20.72
CA VAL A 134 4.94 20.52 -21.64
C VAL A 134 4.66 19.14 -21.02
N ARG A 135 3.91 18.30 -21.74
CA ARG A 135 3.50 16.95 -21.29
C ARG A 135 4.16 15.91 -22.19
N PRO A 136 5.36 15.40 -21.84
CA PRO A 136 6.03 14.35 -22.59
C PRO A 136 5.19 13.07 -22.74
N TYR A 137 4.34 12.80 -21.74
CA TYR A 137 3.38 11.70 -21.75
C TYR A 137 1.95 12.24 -21.62
N ARG A 138 1.05 11.74 -22.46
CA ARG A 138 -0.39 11.98 -22.38
C ARG A 138 -1.08 10.65 -22.12
N THR A 139 -1.98 10.63 -21.13
CA THR A 139 -2.77 9.44 -20.80
C THR A 139 -3.53 8.96 -22.03
N TRP A 140 -3.26 7.73 -22.46
CA TRP A 140 -3.98 7.10 -23.56
C TRP A 140 -5.47 6.94 -23.20
N GLY A 141 -6.36 7.23 -24.16
CA GLY A 141 -7.81 7.17 -23.93
C GLY A 141 -8.36 8.23 -22.97
N TYR A 142 -7.63 9.34 -22.74
CA TYR A 142 -8.16 10.48 -21.98
C TYR A 142 -9.34 11.14 -22.73
N PRO A 143 -10.47 11.43 -22.07
CA PRO A 143 -10.74 11.31 -20.63
C PRO A 143 -11.40 9.99 -20.18
N VAL A 144 -11.79 9.10 -21.09
CA VAL A 144 -12.60 7.91 -20.80
C VAL A 144 -11.90 6.92 -19.87
N VAL A 145 -10.64 6.57 -20.15
CA VAL A 145 -9.91 5.56 -19.36
C VAL A 145 -9.72 6.03 -17.89
N PRO A 146 -9.25 7.26 -17.63
CA PRO A 146 -9.14 7.74 -16.25
C PRO A 146 -10.49 7.92 -15.54
N LEU A 147 -11.56 8.25 -16.28
CA LEU A 147 -12.90 8.42 -15.70
C LEU A 147 -13.50 7.06 -15.32
N LEU A 148 -13.31 6.04 -16.15
CA LEU A 148 -13.68 4.65 -15.83
C LEU A 148 -12.93 4.17 -14.59
N PHE A 149 -11.61 4.39 -14.53
CA PHE A 149 -10.81 4.03 -13.35
C PHE A 149 -11.29 4.75 -12.09
N MET A 150 -11.53 6.06 -12.18
CA MET A 150 -12.09 6.85 -11.08
C MET A 150 -13.43 6.27 -10.61
N GLY A 151 -14.33 5.95 -11.55
CA GLY A 151 -15.63 5.34 -11.25
C GLY A 151 -15.49 3.98 -10.56
N ALA A 152 -14.57 3.13 -11.04
CA ALA A 152 -14.27 1.84 -10.42
C ALA A 152 -13.69 2.01 -9.01
N SER A 153 -12.77 2.96 -8.80
CA SER A 153 -12.20 3.23 -7.49
C SER A 153 -13.25 3.72 -6.49
N VAL A 154 -14.11 4.65 -6.91
CA VAL A 154 -15.22 5.12 -6.07
C VAL A 154 -16.21 3.97 -5.81
N GLY A 155 -16.51 3.15 -6.81
CA GLY A 155 -17.38 1.98 -6.68
C GLY A 155 -16.85 0.98 -5.64
N ILE A 156 -15.55 0.70 -5.64
CA ILE A 156 -14.92 -0.19 -4.65
C ILE A 156 -15.01 0.40 -3.23
N ILE A 157 -14.77 1.71 -3.08
CA ILE A 157 -14.88 2.39 -1.79
C ILE A 157 -16.34 2.36 -1.28
N LEU A 158 -17.31 2.64 -2.16
CA LEU A 158 -18.73 2.60 -1.82
C LEU A 158 -19.20 1.18 -1.46
N ASN A 159 -18.75 0.18 -2.22
CA ASN A 159 -19.04 -1.21 -1.91
C ASN A 159 -18.48 -1.60 -0.54
N ALA A 160 -17.24 -1.22 -0.22
CA ALA A 160 -16.65 -1.51 1.07
C ALA A 160 -17.37 -0.82 2.25
N LEU A 161 -17.87 0.40 2.04
CA LEU A 161 -18.71 1.11 3.02
C LEU A 161 -20.03 0.39 3.28
N TRP A 162 -20.56 -0.35 2.31
CA TRP A 162 -21.77 -1.17 2.49
C TRP A 162 -21.48 -2.54 3.09
N THR A 163 -20.40 -3.20 2.67
CA THR A 163 -20.05 -4.54 3.15
C THR A 163 -19.56 -4.51 4.59
N ASP A 164 -18.63 -3.60 4.92
CA ASP A 164 -18.01 -3.50 6.24
C ASP A 164 -17.88 -2.04 6.70
N PRO A 165 -19.00 -1.39 7.08
CA PRO A 165 -19.03 0.03 7.41
C PRO A 165 -18.13 0.40 8.59
N ILE A 166 -18.00 -0.47 9.59
CA ILE A 166 -17.22 -0.20 10.81
C ILE A 166 -15.73 -0.19 10.49
N ASN A 167 -15.21 -1.26 9.89
CA ASN A 167 -13.78 -1.38 9.55
C ASN A 167 -13.36 -0.31 8.53
N THR A 168 -14.19 -0.10 7.51
CA THR A 168 -13.97 0.94 6.50
C THR A 168 -14.00 2.32 7.14
N GLY A 169 -14.97 2.61 8.00
CA GLY A 169 -15.07 3.86 8.75
C GLY A 169 -13.85 4.14 9.63
N ILE A 170 -13.32 3.13 10.33
CA ILE A 170 -12.10 3.26 11.14
C ILE A 170 -10.89 3.58 10.24
N THR A 171 -10.72 2.86 9.12
CA THR A 171 -9.61 3.11 8.18
C THR A 171 -9.67 4.53 7.62
N PHE A 172 -10.84 4.99 7.17
CA PHE A 172 -11.02 6.38 6.72
C PHE A 172 -10.83 7.39 7.85
N GLY A 173 -11.28 7.06 9.07
CA GLY A 173 -11.06 7.87 10.26
C GLY A 173 -9.58 8.09 10.53
N ILE A 174 -8.77 7.02 10.50
CA ILE A 174 -7.31 7.11 10.68
C ILE A 174 -6.68 7.98 9.59
N ILE A 175 -7.09 7.82 8.33
CA ILE A 175 -6.60 8.65 7.21
C ILE A 175 -6.96 10.13 7.44
N LEU A 176 -8.20 10.42 7.86
CA LEU A 176 -8.67 11.76 8.12
C LEU A 176 -7.99 12.40 9.33
N VAL A 177 -7.68 11.64 10.38
CA VAL A 177 -6.87 12.10 11.53
C VAL A 177 -5.46 12.53 11.11
N GLY A 178 -4.94 12.00 10.00
CA GLY A 178 -3.70 12.49 9.39
C GLY A 178 -3.74 13.99 9.03
N VAL A 179 -4.91 14.54 8.70
CA VAL A 179 -5.10 15.94 8.33
C VAL A 179 -4.87 16.90 9.51
N PRO A 180 -5.58 16.80 10.66
CA PRO A 180 -5.31 17.66 11.80
C PRO A 180 -3.89 17.46 12.35
N VAL A 181 -3.37 16.22 12.38
CA VAL A 181 -1.99 15.96 12.80
C VAL A 181 -1.00 16.72 11.91
N TYR A 182 -1.19 16.70 10.59
CA TYR A 182 -0.37 17.47 9.64
C TYR A 182 -0.42 18.97 9.92
N PHE A 183 -1.61 19.54 10.17
CA PHE A 183 -1.75 20.97 10.44
C PHE A 183 -1.12 21.37 11.78
N VAL A 184 -1.30 20.58 12.83
CA VAL A 184 -0.69 20.80 14.15
C VAL A 184 0.83 20.78 14.05
N TRP A 185 1.38 19.77 13.38
CA TRP A 185 2.83 19.65 13.19
C TRP A 185 3.43 20.79 12.37
N ARG A 186 2.73 21.20 11.30
CA ARG A 186 3.09 22.35 10.48
C ARG A 186 3.03 23.67 11.26
N ALA A 187 2.10 23.81 12.20
CA ALA A 187 2.00 24.99 13.06
C ALA A 187 3.15 25.05 14.07
N MET A 188 3.51 23.91 14.69
CA MET A 188 4.62 23.82 15.64
C MET A 188 5.98 24.09 14.99
N THR A 189 6.22 23.58 13.78
CA THR A 189 7.49 23.77 13.06
C THR A 189 7.65 25.15 12.44
N ARG A 190 6.55 25.87 12.17
CA ARG A 190 6.60 27.29 11.77
C ARG A 190 7.09 28.21 12.89
N GLY A 191 6.91 27.83 14.16
CA GLY A 191 7.34 28.63 15.32
C GLY A 191 8.85 28.57 15.60
N THR A 192 9.55 27.53 15.14
CA THR A 192 10.99 27.32 15.40
C THR A 192 11.89 27.91 14.31
N GLY A 193 11.34 28.31 13.15
CA GLY A 193 12.11 28.88 12.03
C GLY A 193 12.41 30.38 12.12
N ASN A 194 11.99 31.07 13.19
CA ASN A 194 12.22 32.52 13.37
C ASN A 194 13.26 32.84 14.46
N ALA A 195 13.93 31.82 15.03
CA ALA A 195 14.94 31.98 16.07
C ALA A 195 16.39 31.89 15.56
N ASP A 196 16.61 31.38 14.34
CA ASP A 196 17.95 31.17 13.74
C ASP A 196 18.05 31.75 12.31
N ARG A 197 17.59 32.99 12.10
CA ARG A 197 17.93 33.79 10.92
C ARG A 197 18.47 35.14 11.32
#